data_AF-A0A1F3NJX7-F1
#
_entry.id   AF-A0A1F3NJX7-F1
#
_cell.length_a   1.000
_cell.length_b   1.000
_cell.length_c   1.000
_cell.angle_alpha   90.00
_cell.angle_beta   90.00
_cell.angle_gamma   90.00
#
_symmetry.space_group_name_H-M   'P 1'
#
loop_
_entity.id
_entity.type
_entity.pdbx_description
1 polymer ?
#
loop_
_entity_poly.entity_id
_entity_poly.type
_entity_poly.pdbx_seq_one_letter_code
_entity_poly.pdbx_strand_id
1 'polypeptide(L)'
;MTHPDRDKNSHGISGFFPAIVNMIAEDGGNFFRYLKALGLSRENNLVVLSSRYHYYYDENEMKSVKTLINLRKLNMIKYLDEFLTTLVHILPPDTKFLGCFYDSKVPLKNGFSIIHPLKLLRQKINILDLNGERTMNKASVSEILESHGFKILNMTEINGITYFCTQKLRKVVELRA
;
A
#
# COMPACT_ATOMS: atom_id res chain seq x y z
N MET A 1 -22.90 -34.09 -31.48
CA MET A 1 -21.73 -33.19 -31.62
C MET A 1 -21.56 -32.46 -30.29
N THR A 2 -20.71 -33.02 -29.45
CA THR A 2 -20.39 -32.54 -28.09
C THR A 2 -19.24 -31.55 -28.18
N HIS A 3 -19.48 -30.30 -27.79
CA HIS A 3 -18.43 -29.31 -27.59
C HIS A 3 -17.62 -29.70 -26.35
N PRO A 4 -16.27 -29.75 -26.42
CA PRO A 4 -15.46 -30.10 -25.27
C PRO A 4 -15.38 -28.92 -24.30
N ASP A 5 -15.26 -29.29 -23.03
CA ASP A 5 -15.11 -28.44 -21.86
C ASP A 5 -14.21 -27.22 -22.11
N ARG A 6 -14.76 -26.03 -21.84
CA ARG A 6 -13.95 -24.87 -21.53
C ARG A 6 -13.28 -25.15 -20.20
N ASP A 7 -11.98 -25.41 -20.25
CA ASP A 7 -11.09 -25.46 -19.11
C ASP A 7 -11.44 -24.31 -18.14
N LYS A 8 -12.04 -24.69 -17.02
CA LYS A 8 -12.02 -23.90 -15.80
C LYS A 8 -10.56 -23.81 -15.39
N ASN A 9 -9.87 -22.77 -15.87
CA ASN A 9 -8.66 -22.30 -15.23
C ASN A 9 -9.06 -21.82 -13.84
N SER A 10 -9.04 -22.75 -12.89
CA SER A 10 -9.01 -22.43 -11.47
C SER A 10 -7.74 -21.65 -11.22
N HIS A 11 -7.80 -20.32 -11.25
CA HIS A 11 -6.77 -19.44 -10.69
C HIS A 11 -6.70 -19.53 -9.15
N GLY A 12 -7.32 -20.55 -8.56
CA GLY A 12 -7.13 -20.95 -7.18
C GLY A 12 -5.64 -21.10 -6.87
N ILE A 13 -5.12 -20.14 -6.10
CA ILE A 13 -3.93 -20.29 -5.24
C ILE A 13 -2.69 -20.78 -6.01
N SER A 14 -2.48 -20.33 -7.25
CA SER A 14 -1.25 -20.60 -8.01
C SER A 14 -0.60 -19.28 -8.43
N GLY A 15 0.48 -18.91 -7.74
CA GLY A 15 1.28 -17.73 -8.14
C GLY A 15 2.29 -17.17 -7.15
N PHE A 16 2.52 -17.79 -5.98
CA PHE A 16 3.51 -17.28 -5.01
C PHE A 16 4.89 -17.05 -5.66
N PHE A 17 5.31 -17.94 -6.57
CA PHE A 17 6.59 -17.81 -7.28
C PHE A 17 6.60 -16.72 -8.37
N PRO A 18 5.68 -16.71 -9.35
CA PRO A 18 5.64 -15.65 -10.36
C PRO A 18 5.53 -14.23 -9.79
N ALA A 19 4.69 -14.02 -8.76
CA ALA A 19 4.52 -12.71 -8.14
C ALA A 19 5.79 -12.23 -7.40
N ILE A 20 6.49 -13.13 -6.72
CA ILE A 20 7.76 -12.82 -6.04
C ILE A 20 8.89 -12.58 -7.03
N VAL A 21 8.97 -13.36 -8.11
CA VAL A 21 9.96 -13.14 -9.19
C VAL A 21 9.75 -11.77 -9.82
N ASN A 22 8.50 -11.41 -10.14
CA ASN A 22 8.20 -10.10 -10.70
C ASN A 22 8.47 -8.96 -9.71
N MET A 23 8.18 -9.15 -8.43
CA MET A 23 8.54 -8.20 -7.38
C MET A 23 10.06 -7.97 -7.30
N ILE A 24 10.85 -9.04 -7.36
CA ILE A 24 12.31 -8.95 -7.35
C ILE A 24 12.81 -8.23 -8.61
N ALA A 25 12.23 -8.55 -9.77
CA ALA A 25 12.56 -7.90 -11.03
C ALA A 25 12.18 -6.40 -11.06
N GLU A 26 11.09 -6.01 -10.39
CA GLU A 26 10.60 -4.63 -10.36
C GLU A 26 11.37 -3.72 -9.40
N ASP A 27 11.76 -4.24 -8.23
CA ASP A 27 12.29 -3.43 -7.13
C ASP A 27 13.74 -3.79 -6.74
N GLY A 28 14.40 -4.63 -7.55
CA GLY A 28 15.76 -5.11 -7.29
C GLY A 28 15.86 -5.97 -6.02
N GLY A 29 14.73 -6.49 -5.53
CA GLY A 29 14.63 -7.33 -4.34
C GLY A 29 14.56 -6.59 -3.00
N ASN A 30 14.52 -5.25 -2.95
CA ASN A 30 14.43 -4.52 -1.68
C ASN A 30 13.10 -4.80 -0.96
N PHE A 31 11.97 -4.79 -1.66
CA PHE A 31 10.67 -5.16 -1.12
C PHE A 31 10.67 -6.59 -0.57
N PHE A 32 11.30 -7.54 -1.27
CA PHE A 32 11.41 -8.92 -0.79
C PHE A 32 12.24 -9.03 0.49
N ARG A 33 13.35 -8.27 0.60
CA ARG A 33 14.14 -8.17 1.84
C ARG A 33 13.30 -7.61 2.98
N TYR A 34 12.50 -6.57 2.72
CA TYR A 34 11.59 -5.99 3.69
C TYR A 34 10.53 -7.02 4.16
N LEU A 35 9.90 -7.73 3.22
CA LEU A 35 8.94 -8.80 3.51
C LEU A 35 9.54 -9.90 4.38
N LYS A 36 10.79 -10.29 4.10
CA LYS A 36 11.54 -11.29 4.88
C LYS A 36 11.83 -10.79 6.29
N ALA A 37 12.22 -9.53 6.45
CA ALA A 37 12.48 -8.91 7.75
C ALA A 37 11.23 -8.85 8.64
N LEU A 38 10.05 -8.73 8.04
CA LEU A 38 8.76 -8.80 8.74
C LEU A 38 8.32 -10.25 9.05
N GLY A 39 9.04 -11.27 8.60
CA GLY A 39 8.65 -12.67 8.75
C GLY A 39 7.49 -13.12 7.85
N LEU A 40 7.09 -12.30 6.87
CA LEU A 40 5.92 -12.55 6.02
C LEU A 40 6.24 -13.33 4.72
N SER A 41 7.51 -13.65 4.49
CA SER A 41 7.97 -14.38 3.29
C SER A 41 7.45 -15.81 3.12
N ARG A 42 6.68 -16.34 4.08
CA ARG A 42 6.04 -17.67 4.03
C ARG A 42 4.53 -17.61 4.24
N GLU A 43 3.94 -16.41 4.19
CA GLU A 43 2.52 -16.23 4.44
C GLU A 43 1.68 -16.66 3.23
N ASN A 44 0.61 -17.42 3.49
CA ASN A 44 -0.36 -17.82 2.48
C ASN A 44 -1.39 -16.69 2.24
N ASN A 45 -2.07 -16.71 1.10
CA ASN A 45 -3.07 -15.71 0.69
C ASN A 45 -2.50 -14.30 0.59
N LEU A 46 -1.34 -14.21 -0.07
CA LEU A 46 -0.66 -12.97 -0.40
C LEU A 46 -1.00 -12.56 -1.83
N VAL A 47 -1.32 -11.29 -2.02
CA VAL A 47 -1.58 -10.68 -3.33
C VAL A 47 -0.58 -9.56 -3.59
N VAL A 48 -0.02 -9.51 -4.80
CA VAL A 48 0.94 -8.49 -5.22
C VAL A 48 0.37 -7.65 -6.34
N LEU A 49 0.03 -6.40 -6.05
CA LEU A 49 -0.28 -5.39 -7.05
C LEU A 49 1.04 -4.93 -7.69
N SER A 50 1.32 -5.47 -8.87
CA SER A 50 2.47 -5.07 -9.68
C SER A 50 2.36 -3.61 -10.11
N SER A 51 3.51 -2.94 -10.23
CA SER A 51 3.58 -1.59 -10.80
C SER A 51 3.62 -1.57 -12.32
N ARG A 52 3.93 -2.72 -12.95
CA ARG A 52 4.17 -2.87 -14.40
C ARG A 52 3.14 -3.74 -15.10
N TYR A 53 2.55 -4.70 -14.39
CA TYR A 53 1.65 -5.69 -14.95
C TYR A 53 0.25 -5.52 -14.37
N HIS A 54 -0.74 -5.51 -15.27
CA HIS A 54 -2.14 -5.47 -14.90
C HIS A 54 -2.64 -6.89 -14.62
N TYR A 55 -2.36 -7.38 -13.42
CA TYR A 55 -3.03 -8.59 -12.93
C TYR A 55 -4.46 -8.23 -12.54
N TYR A 56 -5.42 -8.90 -13.16
CA TYR A 56 -6.83 -8.82 -12.77
C TYR A 56 -7.04 -9.76 -11.60
N TYR A 57 -7.39 -9.19 -10.44
CA TYR A 57 -7.83 -9.95 -9.28
C TYR A 57 -9.33 -9.79 -9.15
N ASP A 58 -10.04 -10.89 -8.97
CA ASP A 58 -11.48 -10.82 -8.77
C ASP A 58 -11.84 -10.46 -7.30
N GLU A 59 -13.09 -10.06 -7.08
CA GLU A 59 -13.57 -9.67 -5.75
C GLU A 59 -13.53 -10.83 -4.75
N ASN A 60 -13.67 -12.08 -5.22
CA ASN A 60 -13.67 -13.27 -4.37
C ASN A 60 -12.25 -13.62 -3.90
N GLU A 61 -11.25 -13.44 -4.77
CA GLU A 61 -9.84 -13.56 -4.42
C GLU A 61 -9.48 -12.55 -3.34
N MET A 62 -9.89 -11.28 -3.53
CA MET A 62 -9.66 -10.18 -2.58
C MET A 62 -10.26 -10.43 -1.19
N LYS A 63 -11.44 -11.09 -1.12
CA LYS A 63 -12.11 -11.45 0.15
C LYS A 63 -11.34 -12.46 1.01
N SER A 64 -10.34 -13.15 0.46
CA SER A 64 -9.55 -14.16 1.17
C SER A 64 -8.12 -13.71 1.52
N VAL A 65 -7.74 -12.50 1.09
CA VAL A 65 -6.39 -11.96 1.22
C VAL A 65 -6.05 -11.71 2.67
N LYS A 66 -4.87 -12.17 3.09
CA LYS A 66 -4.27 -11.84 4.39
C LYS A 66 -3.25 -10.72 4.28
N THR A 67 -2.54 -10.66 3.15
CA THR A 67 -1.49 -9.66 2.91
C THR A 67 -1.55 -9.16 1.49
N LEU A 68 -1.84 -7.87 1.34
CA LEU A 68 -1.80 -7.16 0.07
C LEU A 68 -0.49 -6.37 -0.02
N ILE A 69 0.25 -6.54 -1.12
CA ILE A 69 1.49 -5.84 -1.39
C ILE A 69 1.29 -4.93 -2.61
N ASN A 70 1.47 -3.63 -2.46
CA ASN A 70 1.47 -2.69 -3.57
C ASN A 70 2.89 -2.23 -3.91
N LEU A 71 3.35 -2.56 -5.11
CA LEU A 71 4.70 -2.21 -5.58
C LEU A 71 4.77 -0.78 -6.14
N ARG A 72 3.63 -0.19 -6.52
CA ARG A 72 3.57 1.19 -7.00
C ARG A 72 3.76 2.15 -5.82
N LYS A 73 4.70 3.08 -5.95
CA LYS A 73 5.01 4.06 -4.91
C LYS A 73 3.79 4.98 -4.69
N LEU A 74 3.38 5.19 -3.44
CA LEU A 74 2.13 5.92 -3.14
C LEU A 74 2.10 7.33 -3.74
N ASN A 75 3.23 8.02 -3.73
CA ASN A 75 3.37 9.35 -4.31
C ASN A 75 3.25 9.40 -5.84
N MET A 76 3.24 8.25 -6.52
CA MET A 76 3.00 8.13 -7.96
C MET A 76 1.56 7.68 -8.29
N ILE A 77 0.69 7.51 -7.29
CA ILE A 77 -0.72 7.16 -7.48
C ILE A 77 -1.53 8.45 -7.60
N LYS A 78 -2.04 8.73 -8.81
CA LYS A 78 -2.77 9.98 -9.13
C LYS A 78 -3.99 10.20 -8.22
N TYR A 79 -4.74 9.12 -7.98
CA TYR A 79 -5.98 9.12 -7.19
C TYR A 79 -5.80 8.30 -5.92
N LEU A 80 -4.85 8.71 -5.07
CA LEU A 80 -4.45 7.93 -3.90
C LEU A 80 -5.59 7.73 -2.89
N ASP A 81 -6.35 8.78 -2.59
CA ASP A 81 -7.45 8.72 -1.62
C ASP A 81 -8.55 7.75 -2.07
N GLU A 82 -8.92 7.80 -3.35
CA GLU A 82 -9.90 6.87 -3.96
C GLU A 82 -9.37 5.43 -3.94
N PHE A 83 -8.10 5.23 -4.30
CA PHE A 83 -7.44 3.94 -4.23
C PHE A 83 -7.47 3.34 -2.81
N LEU A 84 -7.08 4.10 -1.80
CA LEU A 84 -7.08 3.64 -0.40
C LEU A 84 -8.50 3.36 0.10
N THR A 85 -9.47 4.21 -0.28
CA THR A 85 -10.89 4.00 0.03
C THR A 85 -11.39 2.68 -0.56
N THR A 86 -11.05 2.38 -1.81
CA THR A 86 -11.39 1.11 -2.45
C THR A 86 -10.76 -0.07 -1.70
N LEU A 87 -9.47 0.00 -1.36
CA LEU A 87 -8.79 -1.06 -0.61
C LEU A 87 -9.49 -1.35 0.72
N VAL A 88 -9.82 -0.32 1.48
CA VAL A 88 -10.50 -0.48 2.78
C VAL A 88 -11.89 -1.10 2.62
N HIS A 89 -12.57 -0.83 1.51
CA HIS A 89 -13.87 -1.41 1.22
C HIS A 89 -13.79 -2.91 0.89
N ILE A 90 -12.85 -3.30 0.02
CA ILE A 90 -12.78 -4.68 -0.51
C ILE A 90 -11.99 -5.64 0.38
N LEU A 91 -11.01 -5.16 1.13
CA LEU A 91 -10.14 -6.03 1.92
C LEU A 91 -10.85 -6.57 3.16
N PRO A 92 -10.59 -7.81 3.59
CA PRO A 92 -11.07 -8.32 4.87
C PRO A 92 -10.53 -7.51 6.07
N PRO A 93 -11.21 -7.50 7.22
CA PRO A 93 -10.64 -7.00 8.47
C PRO A 93 -9.28 -7.64 8.76
N ASP A 94 -8.39 -6.92 9.45
CA ASP A 94 -7.08 -7.40 9.89
C ASP A 94 -6.08 -7.75 8.76
N THR A 95 -6.45 -7.50 7.50
CA THR A 95 -5.56 -7.65 6.33
C THR A 95 -4.35 -6.73 6.47
N LYS A 96 -3.15 -7.26 6.22
CA LYS A 96 -1.94 -6.44 6.13
C LYS A 96 -1.86 -5.77 4.77
N PHE A 97 -1.59 -4.47 4.77
CA PHE A 97 -1.32 -3.73 3.54
C PHE A 97 0.12 -3.22 3.57
N LEU A 98 0.92 -3.72 2.64
CA LEU A 98 2.32 -3.34 2.47
C LEU A 98 2.42 -2.47 1.23
N GLY A 99 3.26 -1.45 1.31
CA GLY A 99 3.57 -0.61 0.17
C GLY A 99 4.87 0.14 0.36
N CYS A 100 5.13 1.05 -0.57
CA CYS A 100 6.32 1.88 -0.52
C CYS A 100 6.03 3.30 -1.04
N PHE A 101 6.91 4.24 -0.73
CA PHE A 101 6.88 5.61 -1.24
C PHE A 101 8.30 6.19 -1.26
N TYR A 102 8.54 7.18 -2.12
CA TYR A 102 9.78 7.96 -2.03
C TYR A 102 9.67 8.93 -0.86
N ASP A 103 10.60 8.82 0.09
CA ASP A 103 10.67 9.78 1.18
C ASP A 103 11.25 11.08 0.63
N SER A 104 10.41 12.10 0.58
CA SER A 104 10.86 13.46 0.34
C SER A 104 11.62 13.86 1.59
N LYS A 105 12.95 13.71 1.57
CA LYS A 105 13.82 14.23 2.63
C LYS A 105 13.58 15.73 2.72
N VAL A 106 12.61 16.15 3.52
CA VAL A 106 12.54 17.53 3.98
C VAL A 106 13.80 17.67 4.81
N PRO A 107 14.78 18.51 4.41
CA PRO A 107 15.89 18.76 5.30
C PRO A 107 15.25 19.32 6.56
N LEU A 108 15.41 18.61 7.69
CA LEU A 108 15.15 19.21 8.99
C LEU A 108 16.18 20.33 9.12
N LYS A 109 15.83 21.52 8.62
CA LYS A 109 16.66 22.71 8.77
C LYS A 109 16.69 23.02 10.26
N ASN A 110 17.74 22.56 10.92
CA ASN A 110 18.30 23.26 12.07
C ASN A 110 18.48 24.72 11.67
N GLY A 111 17.78 25.62 12.35
CA GLY A 111 17.91 27.06 12.15
C GLY A 111 16.65 27.81 12.57
N PHE A 112 16.71 28.41 13.76
CA PHE A 112 15.79 29.40 14.30
C PHE A 112 14.98 30.17 13.25
N SER A 113 13.64 30.15 13.34
CA SER A 113 12.78 31.18 12.75
C SER A 113 11.42 31.20 13.47
N ILE A 114 11.22 32.33 14.13
CA ILE A 114 10.06 32.91 14.80
C ILE A 114 8.70 32.33 14.32
N ILE A 115 7.84 32.02 15.30
CA ILE A 115 6.45 31.59 15.12
C ILE A 115 5.71 32.64 14.27
N HIS A 116 5.55 32.37 12.98
CA HIS A 116 4.71 33.18 12.09
C HIS A 116 3.27 32.65 12.13
N PRO A 117 2.25 33.52 12.29
CA PRO A 117 0.82 33.14 12.32
C PRO A 117 0.31 32.45 11.04
N LEU A 118 1.16 32.32 10.02
CA LEU A 118 0.93 31.54 8.81
C LEU A 118 0.96 30.01 9.03
N LYS A 119 1.39 29.52 10.22
CA LYS A 119 1.38 28.08 10.55
C LYS A 119 -0.03 27.49 10.71
N LEU A 120 -1.04 28.31 11.04
CA LEU A 120 -2.43 27.86 11.22
C LEU A 120 -3.18 27.64 9.89
N LEU A 121 -2.71 28.23 8.79
CA LEU A 121 -3.33 28.06 7.47
C LEU A 121 -2.84 26.80 6.73
N ARG A 122 -1.97 25.98 7.34
CA ARG A 122 -1.49 24.72 6.74
C ARG A 122 -2.49 23.57 6.78
N GLN A 123 -3.70 23.78 7.27
CA GLN A 123 -4.71 22.72 7.37
C GLN A 123 -5.51 22.48 6.08
N LYS A 124 -5.40 23.28 5.01
CA LYS A 124 -6.24 23.09 3.80
C LYS A 124 -5.60 23.45 2.45
N ILE A 125 -4.30 23.22 2.29
CA ILE A 125 -3.72 23.17 0.94
C ILE A 125 -2.78 21.98 0.88
N ASN A 126 -3.33 20.80 0.58
CA ASN A 126 -2.62 19.83 -0.24
C ASN A 126 -2.28 20.61 -1.52
N ILE A 127 -1.06 21.15 -1.57
CA ILE A 127 -0.54 21.79 -2.78
C ILE A 127 -0.68 20.73 -3.86
N LEU A 128 -1.62 20.96 -4.78
CA LEU A 128 -1.69 20.23 -6.02
C LEU A 128 -0.35 20.44 -6.71
N ASP A 129 0.54 19.46 -6.62
CA ASP A 129 1.65 19.35 -7.55
C ASP A 129 1.06 18.88 -8.88
N LEU A 130 0.90 19.84 -9.80
CA LEU A 130 0.42 19.70 -11.18
C LEU A 130 1.22 18.68 -12.02
N ASN A 131 2.28 18.07 -11.48
CA ASN A 131 3.13 17.11 -12.16
C ASN A 131 3.03 15.67 -11.61
N GLY A 132 2.15 15.39 -10.65
CA GLY A 132 1.83 14.02 -10.23
C GLY A 132 2.80 13.34 -9.27
N GLU A 133 3.81 14.04 -8.75
CA GLU A 133 4.67 13.54 -7.66
C GLU A 133 4.34 14.26 -6.35
N ARG A 134 3.49 13.64 -5.53
CA ARG A 134 3.18 14.18 -4.20
C ARG A 134 4.41 14.07 -3.30
N THR A 135 4.87 15.18 -2.71
CA THR A 135 5.89 15.09 -1.67
C THR A 135 5.33 14.39 -0.43
N MET A 136 6.00 13.32 0.01
CA MET A 136 5.56 12.44 1.09
C MET A 136 6.71 12.18 2.05
N ASN A 137 6.42 12.15 3.35
CA ASN A 137 7.34 11.67 4.38
C ASN A 137 6.60 10.67 5.28
N LYS A 138 7.31 10.02 6.20
CA LYS A 138 6.71 9.02 7.11
C LYS A 138 5.48 9.55 7.86
N ALA A 139 5.52 10.80 8.32
CA ALA A 139 4.40 11.39 9.08
C ALA A 139 3.17 11.61 8.20
N SER A 140 3.32 12.19 7.01
CA SER A 140 2.19 12.43 6.11
C SER A 140 1.61 11.12 5.56
N VAL A 141 2.44 10.11 5.31
CA VAL A 141 1.97 8.79 4.90
C VAL A 141 1.22 8.08 6.02
N SER A 142 1.68 8.18 7.27
CA SER A 142 0.93 7.67 8.41
C SER A 142 -0.44 8.32 8.53
N GLU A 143 -0.53 9.64 8.45
CA GLU A 143 -1.80 10.38 8.54
C GLU A 143 -2.79 9.97 7.44
N ILE A 144 -2.31 9.85 6.19
CA ILE A 144 -3.14 9.40 5.06
C ILE A 144 -3.64 7.97 5.30
N LEU A 145 -2.78 7.04 5.71
CA LEU A 145 -3.18 5.64 5.91
C LEU A 145 -4.14 5.49 7.11
N GLU A 146 -3.89 6.21 8.20
CA GLU A 146 -4.71 6.17 9.41
C GLU A 146 -6.09 6.78 9.20
N SER A 147 -6.19 7.90 8.47
CA SER A 147 -7.48 8.51 8.10
C SER A 147 -8.36 7.59 7.25
N HIS A 148 -7.77 6.64 6.52
CA HIS A 148 -8.49 5.63 5.74
C HIS A 148 -8.78 4.34 6.54
N GLY A 149 -8.37 4.24 7.80
CA GLY A 149 -8.65 3.08 8.64
C GLY A 149 -7.59 1.98 8.56
N PHE A 150 -6.34 2.34 8.29
CA PHE A 150 -5.19 1.46 8.48
C PHE A 150 -4.41 1.84 9.74
N LYS A 151 -3.89 0.87 10.46
CA LYS A 151 -2.93 1.07 11.56
C LYS A 151 -1.52 0.80 11.07
N ILE A 152 -0.58 1.72 11.33
CA ILE A 152 0.84 1.48 11.00
C ILE A 152 1.43 0.42 11.94
N LEU A 153 2.06 -0.61 11.38
CA LEU A 153 2.81 -1.63 12.13
C LEU A 153 4.33 -1.40 12.05
N ASN A 154 4.82 -1.03 10.86
CA ASN A 154 6.23 -0.79 10.63
C ASN A 154 6.44 0.17 9.44
N MET A 155 7.50 0.98 9.49
CA MET A 155 8.07 1.66 8.33
C MET A 155 9.59 1.54 8.37
N THR A 156 10.20 1.17 7.25
CA THR A 156 11.65 0.99 7.13
C THR A 156 12.15 1.63 5.84
N GLU A 157 13.21 2.44 5.92
CA GLU A 157 13.88 3.00 4.74
C GLU A 157 14.94 2.03 4.22
N ILE A 158 14.91 1.72 2.93
CA ILE A 158 15.92 0.91 2.24
C ILE A 158 16.25 1.62 0.93
N ASN A 159 17.52 2.03 0.76
CA ASN A 159 18.03 2.67 -0.46
C ASN A 159 17.22 3.91 -0.92
N GLY A 160 16.78 4.76 0.01
CA GLY A 160 16.04 6.00 -0.30
C GLY A 160 14.55 5.80 -0.61
N ILE A 161 14.02 4.59 -0.45
CA ILE A 161 12.59 4.29 -0.52
C ILE A 161 12.15 3.85 0.87
N THR A 162 11.03 4.39 1.35
CA THR A 162 10.42 3.93 2.59
C THR A 162 9.37 2.87 2.27
N TYR A 163 9.51 1.70 2.87
CA TYR A 163 8.57 0.60 2.84
C TYR A 163 7.75 0.63 4.12
N PHE A 164 6.48 0.27 4.03
CA PHE A 164 5.60 0.23 5.18
C PHE A 164 4.81 -1.07 5.23
N CYS A 165 4.38 -1.40 6.44
CA CYS A 165 3.40 -2.44 6.72
C CYS A 165 2.32 -1.81 7.60
N THR A 166 1.08 -1.91 7.16
CA THR A 166 -0.10 -1.53 7.94
C THR A 166 -1.02 -2.72 8.13
N GLN A 167 -2.03 -2.53 8.99
CA GLN A 167 -3.13 -3.46 9.18
C GLN A 167 -4.45 -2.72 9.01
N LYS A 168 -5.36 -3.26 8.21
CA LYS A 168 -6.72 -2.73 8.11
C LYS A 168 -7.43 -2.88 9.46
N LEU A 169 -7.99 -1.79 9.96
CA LEU A 169 -8.78 -1.80 11.19
C LEU A 169 -10.12 -2.52 10.97
N ARG A 170 -10.53 -3.30 11.96
CA ARG A 170 -11.88 -3.83 12.03
C ARG A 170 -12.86 -2.69 12.27
N LYS A 171 -13.89 -2.56 11.42
CA LYS A 171 -15.03 -1.70 11.75
C LYS A 171 -15.68 -2.26 13.00
N VAL A 172 -15.61 -1.53 14.11
CA VAL A 172 -16.44 -1.81 15.28
C VAL A 172 -17.86 -1.46 14.87
N VAL A 173 -18.70 -2.48 14.67
CA VAL A 173 -20.14 -2.26 14.52
C VAL A 173 -20.64 -1.93 15.92
N GLU A 174 -20.78 -0.65 16.23
CA GLU A 174 -21.59 -0.24 17.37
C GLU A 174 -23.04 -0.61 17.03
N LEU A 175 -23.50 -1.71 17.62
CA LEU A 175 -24.92 -2.04 17.66
C LEU A 175 -25.59 -0.93 18.50
N ARG A 176 -26.19 0.04 17.82
CA ARG A 176 -27.16 0.95 18.45
C ARG A 176 -28.39 0.11 18.77
N ALA A 177 -28.50 -0.30 20.03
CA ALA A 177 -29.72 -0.83 20.62
C ALA A 177 -30.77 0.29 20.75
#